data_AF-A0A061J7K7-F1
#
_entry.id   AF-A0A061J7K7-F1
#
_cell.length_a   1.000
_cell.length_b   1.000
_cell.length_c   1.000
_cell.angle_alpha   90.00
_cell.angle_beta   90.00
_cell.angle_gamma   90.00
#
_symmetry.space_group_name_H-M   'P 1'
#
loop_
_entity.id
_entity.type
_entity.pdbx_description
1 polymer ?
#
loop_
_entity_poly.entity_id
_entity_poly.type
_entity_poly.pdbx_seq_one_letter_code
_entity_poly.pdbx_strand_id
1 'polypeptide(L)'
;MDTQQLSVRLDEVLHAFATREEDKSDNTKLLSEVACLTQVIEAMAASMSAATKGGGVGPPVKTLEESRFLGSSCWNMTVRHSPKEDSLDERVLKSSLREFATKAFLLGNYAYAPRDVSHSYFTQHPREAEQCVLMCLKTSRDLSLCGVASSAKDLLSVGKTVASYIPAGAQNSLACLQHRNMSWEFAYTEMDITWNVGHYQESCAAARKLAHMLLKRS
;
A
#
# COMPACT_ATOMS: atom_id res chain seq x y z
N MET A 1 -17.68 11.64 4.80
CA MET A 1 -17.27 11.98 3.43
C MET A 1 -17.59 10.78 2.56
N ASP A 2 -18.36 10.98 1.49
CA ASP A 2 -18.63 9.92 0.50
C ASP A 2 -17.48 9.82 -0.52
N THR A 3 -17.52 8.82 -1.42
CA THR A 3 -16.47 8.61 -2.43
C THR A 3 -16.39 9.71 -3.48
N GLN A 4 -17.49 10.39 -3.77
CA GLN A 4 -17.49 11.50 -4.70
C GLN A 4 -16.75 12.72 -4.12
N GLN A 5 -17.02 13.05 -2.85
CA GLN A 5 -16.28 14.07 -2.11
C GLN A 5 -14.80 13.69 -1.95
N LEU A 6 -14.51 12.40 -1.69
CA LEU A 6 -13.14 11.89 -1.64
C LEU A 6 -12.41 12.09 -2.98
N SER A 7 -13.08 11.80 -4.09
CA SER A 7 -12.53 11.99 -5.45
C SER A 7 -12.20 13.44 -5.71
N VAL A 8 -13.16 14.36 -5.47
CA VAL A 8 -12.96 15.80 -5.72
C VAL A 8 -11.78 16.33 -4.89
N ARG A 9 -11.72 15.98 -3.60
CA ARG A 9 -10.60 16.42 -2.76
C ARG A 9 -9.27 15.79 -3.16
N LEU A 10 -9.27 14.54 -3.61
CA LEU A 10 -8.05 13.92 -4.11
C LEU A 10 -7.57 14.64 -5.37
N ASP A 11 -8.46 15.01 -6.29
CA ASP A 11 -8.09 15.76 -7.49
C ASP A 11 -7.49 17.13 -7.15
N GLU A 12 -8.06 17.84 -6.18
CA GLU A 12 -7.49 19.10 -5.66
C GLU A 12 -6.07 18.91 -5.10
N VAL A 13 -5.88 17.87 -4.26
CA VAL A 13 -4.58 17.53 -3.66
C VAL A 13 -3.57 17.12 -4.73
N LEU A 14 -3.98 16.31 -5.71
CA LEU A 14 -3.10 15.85 -6.79
C LEU A 14 -2.72 16.98 -7.74
N HIS A 15 -3.64 17.91 -8.01
CA HIS A 15 -3.36 19.11 -8.77
C HIS A 15 -2.32 19.98 -8.05
N ALA A 16 -2.56 20.29 -6.77
CA ALA A 16 -1.64 21.09 -5.98
C ALA A 16 -0.27 20.40 -5.76
N PHE A 17 -0.24 19.06 -5.69
CA PHE A 17 1.00 18.30 -5.69
C PHE A 17 1.77 18.42 -7.01
N ALA A 18 1.07 18.43 -8.14
CA ALA A 18 1.67 18.52 -9.48
C ALA A 18 2.16 19.93 -9.82
N THR A 19 1.49 20.98 -9.33
CA THR A 19 1.83 22.40 -9.60
C THR A 19 2.64 23.07 -8.50
N ARG A 20 3.06 22.33 -7.46
CA ARG A 20 3.65 22.90 -6.23
C ARG A 20 4.84 23.84 -6.44
N GLU A 21 5.69 23.57 -7.44
CA GLU A 21 6.90 24.35 -7.70
C GLU A 21 6.55 25.72 -8.30
N GLU A 22 5.47 25.77 -9.08
CA GLU A 22 4.94 26.98 -9.70
C GLU A 22 4.15 27.82 -8.67
N ASP A 23 3.37 27.14 -7.82
CA ASP A 23 2.44 27.78 -6.89
C ASP A 23 3.02 28.10 -5.51
N LYS A 24 4.27 27.68 -5.22
CA LYS A 24 4.88 27.73 -3.87
C LYS A 24 3.96 27.11 -2.82
N SER A 25 3.38 25.96 -3.15
CA SER A 25 2.39 25.30 -2.32
C SER A 25 2.94 24.91 -0.95
N ASP A 26 2.12 25.04 0.09
CA ASP A 26 2.47 24.64 1.46
C ASP A 26 2.38 23.12 1.61
N ASN A 27 3.54 22.46 1.62
CA ASN A 27 3.66 21.02 1.82
C ASN A 27 3.03 20.56 3.14
N THR A 28 3.02 21.39 4.19
CA THR A 28 2.41 21.06 5.49
C THR A 28 0.90 20.93 5.35
N LYS A 29 0.28 21.87 4.64
CA LYS A 29 -1.15 21.85 4.33
C LYS A 29 -1.51 20.62 3.50
N LEU A 30 -0.76 20.36 2.42
CA LEU A 30 -0.97 19.19 1.57
C LEU A 30 -0.84 17.87 2.34
N LEU A 31 0.16 17.75 3.21
CA LEU A 31 0.31 16.58 4.08
C LEU A 31 -0.91 16.39 4.98
N SER A 32 -1.44 17.45 5.57
CA SER A 32 -2.65 17.39 6.41
C SER A 32 -3.89 16.93 5.62
N GLU A 33 -4.02 17.38 4.37
CA GLU A 33 -5.11 17.00 3.48
C GLU A 33 -5.01 15.52 3.11
N VAL A 34 -3.81 15.05 2.72
CA VAL A 34 -3.55 13.63 2.42
C VAL A 34 -3.83 12.75 3.64
N ALA A 35 -3.43 13.17 4.84
CA ALA A 35 -3.72 12.45 6.08
C ALA A 35 -5.24 12.32 6.33
N CYS A 36 -6.00 13.38 6.10
CA CYS A 36 -7.47 13.37 6.21
C CYS A 36 -8.11 12.40 5.20
N LEU A 37 -7.67 12.42 3.94
CA LEU A 37 -8.14 11.46 2.92
C LEU A 37 -7.81 10.01 3.30
N THR A 38 -6.63 9.79 3.88
CA THR A 38 -6.17 8.47 4.32
C THR A 38 -7.01 7.93 5.46
N GLN A 39 -7.32 8.76 6.47
CA GLN A 39 -8.21 8.38 7.58
C GLN A 39 -9.59 7.96 7.11
N VAL A 40 -10.11 8.57 6.04
CA VAL A 40 -11.41 8.21 5.48
C VAL A 40 -11.38 6.81 4.85
N ILE A 41 -10.30 6.48 4.14
CA ILE A 41 -10.08 5.12 3.62
C ILE A 41 -9.91 4.10 4.76
N GLU A 42 -9.18 4.46 5.82
CA GLU A 42 -9.01 3.59 7.00
C GLU A 42 -10.33 3.33 7.72
N ALA A 43 -11.19 4.34 7.86
CA ALA A 43 -12.52 4.17 8.44
C ALA A 43 -13.39 3.23 7.59
N MET A 44 -13.31 3.33 6.25
CA MET A 44 -13.99 2.39 5.35
C MET A 44 -13.43 0.96 5.47
N ALA A 45 -12.10 0.82 5.57
CA ALA A 45 -11.43 -0.47 5.76
C ALA A 45 -11.86 -1.13 7.08
N ALA A 46 -11.84 -0.37 8.19
CA ALA A 46 -12.28 -0.83 9.50
C ALA A 46 -13.75 -1.26 9.48
N SER A 47 -14.62 -0.50 8.80
CA SER A 47 -16.03 -0.84 8.63
C SER A 47 -16.23 -2.14 7.85
N MET A 48 -15.43 -2.37 6.81
CA MET A 48 -15.46 -3.61 6.02
C MET A 48 -15.02 -4.82 6.84
N SER A 49 -13.97 -4.68 7.65
CA SER A 49 -13.51 -5.76 8.54
C SER A 49 -14.51 -6.06 9.67
N ALA A 50 -15.21 -5.03 10.17
CA ALA A 50 -16.17 -5.14 11.28
C ALA A 50 -17.55 -5.73 10.88
N ALA A 51 -17.89 -5.74 9.58
CA ALA A 51 -19.14 -6.33 9.06
C ALA A 51 -19.33 -7.83 9.46
N THR A 52 -18.26 -8.48 9.90
CA THR A 52 -18.23 -9.86 10.44
C THR A 52 -18.97 -10.06 11.77
N LYS A 53 -19.17 -9.01 12.58
CA LYS A 53 -19.71 -9.15 13.96
C LYS A 53 -21.24 -9.00 14.06
N GLY A 54 -21.96 -9.15 12.95
CA GLY A 54 -23.43 -9.24 12.95
C GLY A 54 -24.15 -7.89 12.91
N GLY A 55 -23.98 -7.12 11.82
CA GLY A 55 -24.86 -5.99 11.53
C GLY A 55 -24.27 -4.83 10.72
N GLY A 56 -22.96 -4.81 10.47
CA GLY A 56 -22.32 -3.76 9.67
C GLY A 56 -22.51 -3.97 8.18
N VAL A 57 -22.98 -2.93 7.46
CA VAL A 57 -22.99 -2.91 6.00
C VAL A 57 -21.60 -2.46 5.53
N GLY A 58 -20.86 -3.35 4.86
CA GLY A 58 -19.61 -2.97 4.20
C GLY A 58 -19.84 -1.90 3.12
N PRO A 59 -18.79 -1.20 2.66
CA PRO A 59 -18.96 -0.18 1.63
C PRO A 59 -19.62 -0.78 0.37
N PRO A 60 -20.51 -0.04 -0.33
CA PRO A 60 -21.12 -0.53 -1.56
C PRO A 60 -20.06 -0.91 -2.61
N VAL A 61 -20.34 -1.91 -3.45
CA VAL A 61 -19.41 -2.35 -4.52
C VAL A 61 -18.97 -1.18 -5.40
N LYS A 62 -19.89 -0.26 -5.72
CA LYS A 62 -19.58 0.97 -6.48
C LYS A 62 -18.49 1.81 -5.79
N THR A 63 -18.60 2.00 -4.48
CA THR A 63 -17.62 2.72 -3.66
C THR A 63 -16.26 2.01 -3.63
N LEU A 64 -16.25 0.67 -3.63
CA LEU A 64 -15.01 -0.11 -3.69
C LEU A 64 -14.31 0.05 -5.05
N GLU A 65 -15.05 -0.03 -6.16
CA GLU A 65 -14.50 0.20 -7.51
C GLU A 65 -13.97 1.63 -7.68
N GLU A 66 -14.71 2.64 -7.19
CA GLU A 66 -14.26 4.03 -7.19
C GLU A 66 -12.96 4.18 -6.38
N SER A 67 -12.88 3.55 -5.19
CA SER A 67 -11.66 3.58 -4.36
C SER A 67 -10.48 2.90 -5.05
N ARG A 68 -10.71 1.79 -5.77
CA ARG A 68 -9.69 1.12 -6.59
C ARG A 68 -9.15 2.05 -7.67
N PHE A 69 -10.04 2.74 -8.38
CA PHE A 69 -9.67 3.69 -9.42
C PHE A 69 -8.88 4.88 -8.86
N LEU A 70 -9.35 5.48 -7.75
CA LEU A 70 -8.66 6.58 -7.07
C LEU A 70 -7.25 6.17 -6.63
N GLY A 71 -7.11 4.98 -6.04
CA GLY A 71 -5.82 4.43 -5.64
C GLY A 71 -4.86 4.29 -6.82
N SER A 72 -5.32 3.75 -7.94
CA SER A 72 -4.53 3.59 -9.16
C SER A 72 -4.11 4.94 -9.78
N SER A 73 -5.04 5.89 -9.87
CA SER A 73 -4.78 7.24 -10.41
C SER A 73 -3.76 8.00 -9.56
N CYS A 74 -3.94 8.01 -8.23
CA CYS A 74 -2.99 8.62 -7.29
C CYS A 74 -1.61 7.96 -7.39
N TRP A 75 -1.55 6.63 -7.44
CA TRP A 75 -0.30 5.89 -7.60
C TRP A 75 0.48 6.35 -8.84
N ASN A 76 -0.19 6.39 -9.99
CA ASN A 76 0.42 6.77 -11.26
C ASN A 76 0.96 8.21 -11.24
N MET A 77 0.25 9.14 -10.59
CA MET A 77 0.72 10.51 -10.40
C MET A 77 2.02 10.54 -9.58
N THR A 78 2.11 9.82 -8.46
CA THR A 78 3.34 9.77 -7.65
C THR A 78 4.53 9.07 -8.33
N VAL A 79 4.31 8.33 -9.41
CA VAL A 79 5.39 7.72 -10.21
C VAL A 79 5.94 8.72 -11.22
N ARG A 80 5.07 9.53 -11.84
CA ARG A 80 5.43 10.50 -12.87
C ARG A 80 6.18 11.72 -12.33
N HIS A 81 5.93 12.10 -11.08
CA HIS A 81 6.64 13.19 -10.40
C HIS A 81 7.82 12.65 -9.60
N SER A 82 9.01 12.66 -10.21
CA SER A 82 10.30 12.43 -9.53
C SER A 82 11.31 13.47 -10.00
N PRO A 83 11.51 14.58 -9.28
CA PRO A 83 12.61 15.49 -9.53
C PRO A 83 13.96 14.83 -9.22
N LYS A 84 15.04 15.45 -9.71
CA LYS A 84 16.40 14.89 -9.65
C LYS A 84 17.00 14.85 -8.24
N GLU A 85 16.44 15.60 -7.30
CA GLU A 85 16.84 15.64 -5.88
C GLU A 85 15.58 15.78 -5.02
N ASP A 86 15.06 14.67 -4.47
CA ASP A 86 13.91 14.74 -3.57
C ASP A 86 14.37 15.30 -2.21
N SER A 87 13.91 16.52 -1.87
CA SER A 87 14.01 17.04 -0.50
C SER A 87 13.29 16.10 0.49
N LEU A 88 13.65 16.15 1.79
CA LEU A 88 12.99 15.31 2.78
C LEU A 88 11.47 15.52 2.80
N ASP A 89 11.01 16.77 2.72
CA ASP A 89 9.59 17.12 2.73
C ASP A 89 8.84 16.55 1.52
N GLU A 90 9.47 16.57 0.34
CA GLU A 90 8.91 15.97 -0.85
C GLU A 90 8.77 14.45 -0.72
N ARG A 91 9.81 13.79 -0.19
CA ARG A 91 9.76 12.35 0.06
C ARG A 91 8.62 11.99 1.01
N VAL A 92 8.44 12.76 2.07
CA VAL A 92 7.37 12.56 3.05
C VAL A 92 6.00 12.73 2.38
N LEU A 93 5.79 13.79 1.60
CA LEU A 93 4.52 14.00 0.88
C LEU A 93 4.22 12.90 -0.13
N LYS A 94 5.21 12.51 -0.92
CA LYS A 94 5.09 11.41 -1.89
C LYS A 94 4.81 10.07 -1.21
N SER A 95 5.47 9.78 -0.09
CA SER A 95 5.21 8.56 0.70
C SER A 95 3.79 8.56 1.27
N SER A 96 3.29 9.71 1.72
CA SER A 96 1.93 9.87 2.24
C SER A 96 0.88 9.65 1.14
N LEU A 97 1.10 10.21 -0.06
CA LEU A 97 0.24 9.95 -1.23
C LEU A 97 0.26 8.48 -1.65
N ARG A 98 1.42 7.81 -1.57
CA ARG A 98 1.54 6.37 -1.85
C ARG A 98 0.84 5.52 -0.81
N GLU A 99 0.86 5.92 0.46
CA GLU A 99 0.08 5.30 1.52
C GLU A 99 -1.42 5.37 1.24
N PHE A 100 -1.94 6.57 0.97
CA PHE A 100 -3.32 6.77 0.55
C PHE A 100 -3.66 5.87 -0.64
N ALA A 101 -2.86 5.95 -1.72
CA ALA A 101 -3.09 5.21 -2.95
C ALA A 101 -3.15 3.69 -2.70
N THR A 102 -2.22 3.18 -1.90
CA THR A 102 -2.13 1.75 -1.56
C THR A 102 -3.33 1.32 -0.72
N LYS A 103 -3.69 2.07 0.32
CA LYS A 103 -4.84 1.75 1.17
C LYS A 103 -6.14 1.79 0.38
N ALA A 104 -6.33 2.78 -0.50
CA ALA A 104 -7.52 2.89 -1.35
C ALA A 104 -7.61 1.74 -2.36
N PHE A 105 -6.48 1.37 -2.97
CA PHE A 105 -6.42 0.24 -3.90
C PHE A 105 -6.71 -1.09 -3.21
N LEU A 106 -6.13 -1.33 -2.03
CA LEU A 106 -6.37 -2.51 -1.22
C LEU A 106 -7.84 -2.61 -0.76
N LEU A 107 -8.44 -1.48 -0.36
CA LEU A 107 -9.86 -1.38 -0.04
C LEU A 107 -10.72 -1.84 -1.23
N GLY A 108 -10.46 -1.27 -2.40
CA GLY A 108 -11.20 -1.59 -3.62
C GLY A 108 -11.03 -3.02 -4.14
N ASN A 109 -9.94 -3.70 -3.74
CA ASN A 109 -9.69 -5.11 -4.07
C ASN A 109 -9.99 -6.04 -2.87
N TYR A 110 -10.85 -5.64 -1.94
CA TYR A 110 -11.33 -6.49 -0.84
C TYR A 110 -10.23 -7.00 0.11
N ALA A 111 -9.05 -6.39 0.15
CA ALA A 111 -7.95 -6.86 1.00
C ALA A 111 -8.27 -6.76 2.50
N TYR A 112 -9.14 -5.83 2.88
CA TYR A 112 -9.63 -5.65 4.26
C TYR A 112 -10.96 -6.36 4.53
N ALA A 113 -11.49 -7.08 3.54
CA ALA A 113 -12.71 -7.86 3.69
C ALA A 113 -12.47 -9.07 4.60
N PRO A 114 -13.54 -9.71 5.10
CA PRO A 114 -13.42 -10.96 5.85
C PRO A 114 -12.61 -12.00 5.07
N ARG A 115 -11.85 -12.83 5.79
CA ARG A 115 -10.92 -13.81 5.20
C ARG A 115 -11.54 -14.62 4.07
N ASP A 116 -12.77 -15.11 4.23
CA ASP A 116 -13.40 -15.95 3.22
C ASP A 116 -13.68 -15.18 1.91
N VAL A 117 -14.05 -13.91 2.03
CA VAL A 117 -14.30 -13.01 0.89
C VAL A 117 -12.99 -12.67 0.20
N SER A 118 -11.98 -12.22 0.96
CA SER A 118 -10.69 -11.83 0.39
C SER A 118 -9.96 -13.04 -0.22
N HIS A 119 -9.97 -14.19 0.44
CA HIS A 119 -9.43 -15.44 -0.10
C HIS A 119 -10.14 -15.86 -1.39
N SER A 120 -11.48 -15.89 -1.40
CA SER A 120 -12.24 -16.26 -2.60
C SER A 120 -11.99 -15.28 -3.75
N TYR A 121 -11.82 -13.99 -3.47
CA TYR A 121 -11.54 -12.99 -4.49
C TYR A 121 -10.15 -13.20 -5.10
N PHE A 122 -9.09 -13.21 -4.29
CA PHE A 122 -7.71 -13.25 -4.79
C PHE A 122 -7.29 -14.59 -5.39
N THR A 123 -7.95 -15.68 -5.02
CA THR A 123 -7.75 -16.98 -5.70
C THR A 123 -8.25 -16.97 -7.14
N GLN A 124 -9.25 -16.14 -7.46
CA GLN A 124 -9.80 -15.96 -8.81
C GLN A 124 -9.15 -14.79 -9.57
N HIS A 125 -8.55 -13.86 -8.84
CA HIS A 125 -7.97 -12.61 -9.36
C HIS A 125 -6.48 -12.49 -9.00
N PRO A 126 -5.60 -13.41 -9.48
CA PRO A 126 -4.20 -13.45 -9.08
C PRO A 126 -3.38 -12.26 -9.59
N ARG A 127 -3.80 -11.60 -10.68
CA ARG A 127 -3.13 -10.39 -11.20
C ARG A 127 -3.37 -9.18 -10.30
N GLU A 128 -4.59 -9.05 -9.81
CA GLU A 128 -4.99 -8.04 -8.84
C GLU A 128 -4.28 -8.28 -7.49
N ALA A 129 -4.14 -9.56 -7.09
CA ALA A 129 -3.34 -9.94 -5.93
C ALA A 129 -1.86 -9.55 -6.08
N GLU A 130 -1.25 -9.81 -7.24
CA GLU A 130 0.12 -9.38 -7.57
C GLU A 130 0.28 -7.86 -7.42
N GLN A 131 -0.65 -7.07 -7.99
CA GLN A 131 -0.61 -5.61 -7.87
C GLN A 131 -0.71 -5.14 -6.42
N CYS A 132 -1.64 -5.70 -5.64
CA CYS A 132 -1.78 -5.40 -4.22
C CYS A 132 -0.47 -5.68 -3.45
N VAL A 133 0.16 -6.83 -3.70
CA VAL A 133 1.43 -7.22 -3.09
C VAL A 133 2.54 -6.24 -3.44
N LEU A 134 2.69 -5.88 -4.72
CA LEU A 134 3.73 -4.96 -5.18
C LEU A 134 3.57 -3.56 -4.58
N MET A 135 2.33 -3.06 -4.52
CA MET A 135 2.04 -1.78 -3.87
C MET A 135 2.38 -1.83 -2.38
N CYS A 136 1.99 -2.90 -1.67
CA CYS A 136 2.33 -3.07 -0.26
C CYS A 136 3.85 -3.05 -0.03
N LEU A 137 4.62 -3.84 -0.78
CA LEU A 137 6.08 -3.92 -0.64
C LEU A 137 6.75 -2.56 -0.85
N LYS A 138 6.38 -1.86 -1.93
CA LYS A 138 6.99 -0.57 -2.28
C LYS A 138 6.60 0.53 -1.28
N THR A 139 5.33 0.63 -0.94
CA THR A 139 4.85 1.67 -0.01
C THR A 139 5.38 1.45 1.40
N SER A 140 5.45 0.20 1.87
CA SER A 140 6.02 -0.10 3.19
C SER A 140 7.48 0.35 3.30
N ARG A 141 8.26 0.16 2.23
CA ARG A 141 9.64 0.65 2.15
C ARG A 141 9.70 2.18 2.18
N ASP A 142 8.92 2.85 1.32
CA ASP A 142 8.88 4.31 1.23
C ASP A 142 8.52 4.96 2.58
N LEU A 143 7.53 4.40 3.27
CA LEU A 143 7.09 4.85 4.59
C LEU A 143 8.16 4.66 5.66
N SER A 144 8.86 3.52 5.65
CA SER A 144 9.95 3.26 6.61
C SER A 144 11.10 4.26 6.47
N LEU A 145 11.43 4.66 5.24
CA LEU A 145 12.44 5.68 4.95
C LEU A 145 12.02 7.09 5.41
N CYS A 146 10.74 7.29 5.69
CA CYS A 146 10.17 8.52 6.22
C CYS A 146 9.80 8.42 7.71
N GLY A 147 10.20 7.35 8.40
CA GLY A 147 9.96 7.16 9.84
C GLY A 147 8.54 6.70 10.21
N VAL A 148 7.69 6.37 9.23
CA VAL A 148 6.28 5.95 9.46
C VAL A 148 6.20 4.44 9.68
N ALA A 149 6.76 3.98 10.80
CA ALA A 149 7.01 2.56 11.07
C ALA A 149 5.75 1.70 11.17
N SER A 150 4.69 2.19 11.83
CA SER A 150 3.45 1.43 12.05
C SER A 150 2.76 1.12 10.73
N SER A 151 2.45 2.15 9.93
CA SER A 151 1.82 1.98 8.61
C SER A 151 2.65 1.10 7.68
N ALA A 152 3.98 1.20 7.72
CA ALA A 152 4.86 0.34 6.95
C ALA A 152 4.71 -1.14 7.33
N LYS A 153 4.68 -1.46 8.63
CA LYS A 153 4.50 -2.84 9.12
C LYS A 153 3.10 -3.37 8.81
N ASP A 154 2.08 -2.53 8.96
CA ASP A 154 0.68 -2.89 8.71
C ASP A 154 0.45 -3.23 7.22
N LEU A 155 0.92 -2.38 6.31
CA LEU A 155 0.83 -2.64 4.87
C LEU A 155 1.62 -3.90 4.46
N LEU A 156 2.80 -4.11 5.06
CA LEU A 156 3.57 -5.34 4.79
C LEU A 156 2.80 -6.59 5.23
N SER A 157 2.10 -6.52 6.37
CA SER A 157 1.26 -7.62 6.89
C SER A 157 0.07 -7.92 5.98
N VAL A 158 -0.62 -6.87 5.49
CA VAL A 158 -1.70 -7.02 4.51
C VAL A 158 -1.18 -7.66 3.22
N GLY A 159 -0.04 -7.18 2.71
CA GLY A 159 0.62 -7.78 1.54
C GLY A 159 0.95 -9.26 1.73
N LYS A 160 1.49 -9.65 2.88
CA LYS A 160 1.76 -11.07 3.22
C LYS A 160 0.47 -11.91 3.19
N THR A 161 -0.62 -11.35 3.69
CA THR A 161 -1.94 -12.02 3.70
C THR A 161 -2.45 -12.23 2.28
N VAL A 162 -2.46 -11.19 1.45
CA VAL A 162 -2.88 -11.29 0.03
C VAL A 162 -2.00 -12.28 -0.73
N ALA A 163 -0.68 -12.22 -0.55
CA ALA A 163 0.25 -13.15 -1.20
C ALA A 163 -0.03 -14.62 -0.85
N SER A 164 -0.50 -14.90 0.37
CA SER A 164 -0.85 -16.26 0.80
C SER A 164 -2.07 -16.85 0.07
N TYR A 165 -2.87 -16.00 -0.59
CA TYR A 165 -4.05 -16.42 -1.35
C TYR A 165 -3.75 -16.66 -2.83
N ILE A 166 -2.55 -16.33 -3.30
CA ILE A 166 -2.15 -16.56 -4.69
C ILE A 166 -1.88 -18.06 -4.90
N PRO A 167 -2.65 -18.76 -5.76
CA PRO A 167 -2.45 -20.19 -5.99
C PRO A 167 -1.06 -20.45 -6.59
N ALA A 168 -0.41 -21.54 -6.16
CA ALA A 168 0.93 -21.91 -6.65
C ALA A 168 0.99 -22.03 -8.19
N GLY A 169 -0.06 -22.58 -8.81
CA GLY A 169 -0.15 -22.71 -10.27
C GLY A 169 -0.28 -21.39 -11.03
N ALA A 170 -0.72 -20.31 -10.36
CA ALA A 170 -0.84 -18.98 -10.96
C ALA A 170 0.49 -18.20 -10.93
N GLN A 171 1.43 -18.53 -10.04
CA GLN A 171 2.65 -17.73 -9.84
C GLN A 171 3.52 -17.62 -11.09
N ASN A 172 3.55 -18.68 -11.92
CA ASN A 172 4.34 -18.68 -13.15
C ASN A 172 3.78 -17.80 -14.28
N SER A 173 2.51 -17.37 -14.17
CA SER A 173 1.85 -16.51 -15.17
C SER A 173 1.77 -15.03 -14.74
N LEU A 174 2.30 -14.71 -13.56
CA LEU A 174 2.31 -13.36 -12.99
C LEU A 174 3.61 -12.66 -13.39
N ALA A 175 3.53 -11.65 -14.26
CA ALA A 175 4.71 -11.11 -14.96
C ALA A 175 5.78 -10.53 -14.02
N CYS A 176 5.37 -9.95 -12.88
CA CYS A 176 6.31 -9.37 -11.92
C CYS A 176 6.79 -10.41 -10.88
N LEU A 177 6.00 -11.44 -10.59
CA LEU A 177 6.30 -12.47 -9.60
C LEU A 177 6.88 -13.77 -10.21
N GLN A 178 6.79 -13.97 -11.52
CA GLN A 178 7.28 -15.16 -12.22
C GLN A 178 8.78 -15.41 -11.97
N HIS A 179 9.56 -14.33 -11.84
CA HIS A 179 11.00 -14.39 -11.61
C HIS A 179 11.39 -14.04 -10.17
N ARG A 180 10.41 -13.79 -9.29
CA ARG A 180 10.66 -13.32 -7.93
C ARG A 180 10.15 -14.33 -6.92
N ASN A 181 10.99 -14.63 -5.95
CA ASN A 181 10.54 -15.36 -4.79
C ASN A 181 9.85 -14.39 -3.82
N MET A 182 8.52 -14.41 -3.79
CA MET A 182 7.73 -13.56 -2.89
C MET A 182 8.19 -13.64 -1.43
N SER A 183 8.56 -14.84 -0.96
CA SER A 183 9.02 -15.01 0.42
C SER A 183 10.32 -14.26 0.70
N TRP A 184 11.20 -14.12 -0.31
CA TRP A 184 12.42 -13.32 -0.20
C TRP A 184 12.13 -11.82 -0.22
N GLU A 185 11.24 -11.37 -1.12
CA GLU A 185 10.83 -9.97 -1.19
C GLU A 185 10.26 -9.48 0.15
N PHE A 186 9.32 -10.24 0.73
CA PHE A 186 8.77 -9.91 2.05
C PHE A 186 9.82 -9.93 3.17
N ALA A 187 10.72 -10.92 3.17
CA ALA A 187 11.77 -11.02 4.18
C ALA A 187 12.80 -9.88 4.06
N TYR A 188 13.13 -9.49 2.83
CA TYR A 188 14.00 -8.35 2.55
C TYR A 188 13.34 -7.04 2.98
N THR A 189 12.07 -6.82 2.61
CA THR A 189 11.35 -5.60 3.03
C THR A 189 11.19 -5.53 4.55
N GLU A 190 10.93 -6.65 5.23
CA GLU A 190 10.87 -6.69 6.70
C GLU A 190 12.21 -6.27 7.33
N MET A 191 13.32 -6.81 6.82
CA MET A 191 14.67 -6.39 7.22
C MET A 191 14.88 -4.89 6.99
N ASP A 192 14.59 -4.39 5.79
CA ASP A 192 14.79 -2.98 5.41
C ASP A 192 13.97 -2.02 6.28
N ILE A 193 12.70 -2.36 6.57
CA ILE A 193 11.86 -1.58 7.48
C ILE A 193 12.50 -1.53 8.88
N THR A 194 12.87 -2.68 9.44
CA THR A 194 13.46 -2.72 10.80
C THR A 194 14.78 -1.97 10.87
N TRP A 195 15.58 -1.97 9.80
CA TRP A 195 16.79 -1.15 9.70
C TRP A 195 16.47 0.34 9.72
N ASN A 196 15.55 0.79 8.86
CA ASN A 196 15.23 2.21 8.67
C ASN A 196 14.61 2.84 9.93
N VAL A 197 13.90 2.06 10.74
CA VAL A 197 13.27 2.52 11.99
C VAL A 197 14.17 2.36 13.21
N GLY A 198 15.45 1.99 13.04
CA GLY A 198 16.44 1.91 14.11
C GLY A 198 16.39 0.62 14.95
N HIS A 199 15.60 -0.39 14.55
CA HIS A 199 15.51 -1.69 15.21
C HIS A 199 16.61 -2.64 14.70
N TYR A 200 17.88 -2.25 14.86
CA TYR A 200 19.01 -2.93 14.21
C TYR A 200 19.16 -4.41 14.60
N GLN A 201 18.87 -4.78 15.85
CA GLN A 201 18.95 -6.17 16.29
C GLN A 201 17.92 -7.06 15.56
N GLU A 202 16.68 -6.57 15.42
CA GLU A 202 15.61 -7.25 14.66
C GLU A 202 16.01 -7.35 13.19
N SER A 203 16.56 -6.28 12.62
CA SER A 203 17.06 -6.25 11.25
C SER A 203 18.16 -7.28 11.02
N CYS A 204 19.14 -7.41 11.92
CA CYS A 204 20.19 -8.42 11.79
C CYS A 204 19.63 -9.84 11.89
N ALA A 205 18.62 -10.07 12.73
CA ALA A 205 17.94 -11.36 12.81
C ALA A 205 17.17 -11.67 11.51
N ALA A 206 16.46 -10.70 10.94
CA ALA A 206 15.78 -10.81 9.66
C ALA A 206 16.78 -11.07 8.51
N ALA A 207 17.91 -10.37 8.49
CA ALA A 207 18.99 -10.58 7.52
C ALA A 207 19.56 -12.00 7.58
N ARG A 208 19.80 -12.53 8.78
CA ARG A 208 20.24 -13.94 8.96
C ARG A 208 19.21 -14.92 8.42
N LYS A 209 17.92 -14.70 8.71
CA LYS A 209 16.84 -15.54 8.19
C LYS A 209 16.79 -15.50 6.66
N LEU A 210 16.88 -14.31 6.07
CA LEU A 210 16.93 -14.12 4.62
C LEU A 210 18.13 -14.84 4.00
N ALA A 211 19.33 -14.69 4.58
CA ALA A 211 20.53 -15.39 4.11
C ALA A 211 20.34 -16.92 4.12
N HIS A 212 19.76 -17.48 5.19
CA HIS A 212 19.45 -18.92 5.23
C HIS A 212 18.43 -19.33 4.16
N MET A 213 17.44 -18.48 3.85
CA MET A 213 16.46 -18.77 2.80
C MET A 213 17.06 -18.74 1.40
N LEU A 214 18.04 -17.86 1.15
CA LEU A 214 18.77 -17.79 -0.13
C LEU A 214 19.70 -19.00 -0.29
N LEU A 215 20.40 -19.41 0.76
CA LEU A 215 21.35 -20.53 0.74
C LEU A 215 20.70 -21.92 0.74
N LYS A 216 19.45 -22.07 1.21
CA LYS A 216 18.73 -23.37 1.16
C LYS A 216 18.14 -23.71 -0.23
N ARG A 217 18.21 -22.78 -1.19
CA ARG A 217 17.71 -22.97 -2.57
C ARG A 217 18.81 -22.88 -3.63
N SER A 218 20.09 -22.84 -3.21
CA SER A 218 21.26 -23.03 -4.08
C SER A 218 21.66 -24.50 -4.15
#